data_AF-A0A7G9T4N4-F1
#
_entry.id   AF-A0A7G9T4N4-F1
#
_cell.length_a   1.000
_cell.length_b   1.000
_cell.length_c   1.000
_cell.angle_alpha   90.00
_cell.angle_beta   90.00
_cell.angle_gamma   90.00
#
_symmetry.space_group_name_H-M   'P 1'
#
loop_
_entity.id
_entity.type
_entity.pdbx_description
1 polymer ?
#
loop_
_entity_poly.entity_id
_entity_poly.type
_entity_poly.pdbx_seq_one_letter_code
_entity_poly.pdbx_strand_id
1 'polypeptide(L)' 'MNISKIIRKYVDLKGVSWYWLMKNAEIKSNSTIDKMKNGRPIDIKLSTAIKIAKVLDIDMNDFKKSEESKNL' A
#
# COMPACT_ATOMS: atom_id res chain seq x y z
N MET A 1 -6.88 10.32 2.33
CA MET A 1 -6.30 9.74 1.10
C MET A 1 -6.38 8.23 1.19
N ASN A 2 -6.74 7.45 0.15
CA ASN A 2 -6.81 5.99 0.29
C ASN A 2 -5.41 5.37 0.44
N ILE A 3 -5.26 4.31 1.25
CA ILE A 3 -4.02 3.55 1.43
C ILE A 3 -3.37 3.12 0.10
N SER A 4 -4.17 2.78 -0.91
CA SER A 4 -3.66 2.44 -2.25
C SER A 4 -2.88 3.58 -2.92
N LYS A 5 -3.32 4.83 -2.73
CA LYS A 5 -2.61 6.01 -3.24
C LYS A 5 -1.28 6.24 -2.52
N ILE A 6 -1.21 5.95 -1.22
CA ILE A 6 0.05 6.01 -0.45
C ILE A 6 1.01 4.94 -0.96
N ILE A 7 0.55 3.71 -1.06
CA ILE A 7 1.38 2.59 -1.55
C ILE A 7 1.94 2.92 -2.93
N ARG A 8 1.08 3.38 -3.86
CA ARG A 8 1.53 3.83 -5.19
C ARG A 8 2.59 4.90 -5.13
N LYS A 9 2.37 5.96 -4.35
CA LYS A 9 3.36 7.04 -4.17
C LYS A 9 4.72 6.48 -3.74
N TYR A 10 4.76 5.56 -2.77
CA TYR A 10 6.02 5.01 -2.27
C TYR A 10 6.67 4.00 -3.21
N VAL A 11 5.87 3.24 -3.96
CA VAL A 11 6.38 2.39 -5.05
C VAL A 11 7.08 3.24 -6.11
N ASP A 12 6.43 4.32 -6.53
CA ASP A 12 6.97 5.25 -7.53
C ASP A 12 8.24 5.96 -6.99
N LEU A 13 8.23 6.44 -5.74
CA LEU A 13 9.38 7.09 -5.10
C LEU A 13 10.60 6.17 -4.94
N LYS A 14 10.37 4.90 -4.62
CA LYS A 14 11.45 3.91 -4.49
C LYS A 14 11.93 3.33 -5.83
N GLY A 15 11.21 3.60 -6.93
CA GLY A 15 11.53 3.03 -8.24
C GLY A 15 11.44 1.50 -8.28
N VAL A 16 10.63 0.89 -7.42
CA VAL A 16 10.46 -0.57 -7.36
C VAL A 16 9.30 -1.02 -8.24
N SER A 17 9.37 -2.23 -8.78
CA SER A 17 8.26 -2.77 -9.57
C SER A 17 7.13 -3.30 -8.69
N TRP A 18 5.91 -3.30 -9.22
CA TRP A 18 4.75 -3.90 -8.55
C TRP A 18 4.92 -5.40 -8.26
N TYR A 19 5.62 -6.10 -9.16
CA TYR A 19 5.98 -7.50 -8.96
C TYR A 19 6.96 -7.67 -7.79
N TRP A 20 7.95 -6.78 -7.68
CA TRP A 20 8.89 -6.76 -6.56
C TRP A 20 8.16 -6.52 -5.23
N LEU A 21 7.25 -5.54 -5.19
CA LEU A 21 6.43 -5.30 -4.00
C LEU A 21 5.60 -6.54 -3.64
N MET A 22 4.93 -7.15 -4.62
CA MET A 22 4.12 -8.34 -4.41
C MET A 22 4.91 -9.48 -3.77
N LYS A 23 6.14 -9.72 -4.25
CA LYS A 23 7.02 -10.77 -3.72
C LYS A 23 7.53 -10.44 -2.33
N ASN A 24 8.06 -9.23 -2.11
CA ASN A 24 8.70 -8.86 -0.85
C ASN A 24 7.71 -8.59 0.28
N ALA A 25 6.49 -8.12 -0.03
CA ALA A 25 5.42 -7.95 0.94
C ALA A 25 4.51 -9.19 1.07
N GLU A 26 4.84 -10.28 0.38
CA GLU A 26 4.09 -11.55 0.38
C GLU A 26 2.60 -11.40 0.03
N ILE A 27 2.28 -10.51 -0.91
CA ILE A 27 0.91 -10.27 -1.36
C ILE A 27 0.54 -11.38 -2.35
N LYS A 28 -0.37 -12.27 -1.95
CA LYS A 28 -0.75 -13.44 -2.78
C LYS A 28 -1.75 -13.11 -3.90
N SER A 29 -2.46 -11.99 -3.82
CA SER A 29 -3.55 -11.64 -4.74
C SER A 29 -3.11 -10.62 -5.79
N ASN A 30 -3.17 -11.01 -7.06
CA ASN A 30 -2.95 -10.09 -8.18
C ASN A 30 -4.00 -8.97 -8.21
N SER A 31 -5.23 -9.25 -7.81
CA SER A 31 -6.31 -8.25 -7.72
C SER A 31 -6.00 -7.18 -6.68
N THR A 32 -5.37 -7.55 -5.56
CA THR A 32 -4.92 -6.61 -4.52
C THR A 32 -3.87 -5.65 -5.07
N ILE A 33 -2.87 -6.17 -5.80
CA ILE A 33 -1.84 -5.35 -6.45
C ILE A 33 -2.45 -4.43 -7.52
N ASP A 34 -3.36 -4.93 -8.34
CA ASP A 34 -4.02 -4.12 -9.37
C ASP A 34 -4.79 -2.93 -8.77
N LYS A 35 -5.52 -3.15 -7.67
CA LYS A 35 -6.21 -2.07 -6.95
C LYS A 35 -5.22 -1.04 -6.38
N MET A 36 -4.11 -1.49 -5.79
CA MET A 36 -3.05 -0.60 -5.29
C MET A 36 -2.45 0.24 -6.42
N LYS A 37 -2.06 -0.40 -7.53
CA LYS A 37 -1.49 0.24 -8.72
C LYS A 37 -2.40 1.31 -9.31
N ASN A 38 -3.70 1.02 -9.38
CA ASN A 38 -4.68 1.94 -9.94
C ASN A 38 -5.23 2.94 -8.91
N GLY A 39 -4.72 2.97 -7.67
CA GLY A 39 -5.19 3.87 -6.62
C GLY A 39 -6.66 3.65 -6.23
N ARG A 40 -7.21 2.46 -6.53
CA ARG A 40 -8.60 2.09 -6.23
C ARG A 40 -8.74 1.79 -4.75
N PRO A 41 -9.94 1.96 -4.16
CA PRO A 41 -10.15 1.58 -2.79
C PRO A 41 -9.86 0.11 -2.54
N ILE A 42 -9.17 -0.16 -1.43
CA ILE A 42 -8.87 -1.52 -1.00
C ILE A 42 -8.99 -1.63 0.51
N ASP A 43 -9.54 -2.75 0.94
CA ASP A 43 -9.48 -3.22 2.31
C ASP A 43 -8.43 -4.33 2.37
N ILE A 44 -7.42 -4.16 3.22
CA ILE A 44 -6.34 -5.12 3.42
C ILE A 44 -6.17 -5.39 4.91
N LYS A 45 -5.80 -6.64 5.23
CA LYS A 45 -5.47 -7.02 6.60
C LYS A 45 -4.32 -6.14 7.13
N LEU A 46 -4.37 -5.79 8.41
CA LEU A 46 -3.33 -5.04 9.09
C LEU A 46 -1.94 -5.68 8.92
N SER A 47 -1.86 -7.02 8.96
CA SER A 47 -0.61 -7.75 8.73
C SER A 47 -0.01 -7.50 7.34
N THR A 48 -0.85 -7.39 6.30
CA THR A 48 -0.41 -7.03 4.95
C THR A 48 0.05 -5.58 4.90
N ALA A 49 -0.68 -4.66 5.53
CA ALA A 49 -0.29 -3.26 5.60
C ALA A 49 1.08 -3.08 6.27
N ILE A 50 1.34 -3.77 7.39
CA ILE A 50 2.63 -3.74 8.10
C ILE A 50 3.77 -4.27 7.21
N LYS A 51 3.55 -5.37 6.46
CA LYS A 51 4.57 -5.90 5.55
C LYS A 51 4.90 -4.89 4.44
N ILE A 52 3.88 -4.29 3.84
CA ILE A 52 4.06 -3.25 2.82
C ILE A 52 4.81 -2.05 3.39
N ALA A 53 4.44 -1.58 4.58
CA ALA A 53 5.12 -0.48 5.23
C ALA A 53 6.60 -0.77 5.49
N LYS A 54 6.94 -1.95 5.99
CA LYS A 54 8.34 -2.36 6.19
C LYS A 54 9.13 -2.40 4.89
N VAL A 55 8.57 -3.02 3.84
CA VAL A 55 9.25 -3.19 2.54
C VAL A 55 9.42 -1.84 1.83
N LEU A 56 8.42 -0.97 1.91
CA LEU A 56 8.43 0.35 1.29
C LEU A 56 8.93 1.46 2.21
N ASP A 57 9.39 1.14 3.43
CA ASP A 57 9.81 2.11 4.46
C ASP A 57 8.80 3.27 4.62
N ILE A 58 7.52 2.91 4.73
CA ILE A 58 6.41 3.84 4.95
C ILE A 58 6.25 4.04 6.46
N ASP A 59 6.20 5.28 6.91
CA ASP A 59 5.77 5.59 8.27
C ASP A 59 4.29 5.20 8.44
N MET A 60 3.99 4.36 9.43
CA MET A 60 2.63 3.96 9.76
C MET A 60 1.70 5.17 10.06
N ASN A 61 2.26 6.32 10.45
CA ASN A 61 1.51 7.56 10.59
C ASN A 61 0.90 8.05 9.27
N ASP A 62 1.53 7.78 8.13
CA ASP A 62 0.97 8.12 6.83
C ASP A 62 -0.25 7.27 6.51
N PHE A 63 -0.26 6.00 6.92
CA PHE A 63 -1.46 5.16 6.83
C PHE A 63 -2.60 5.64 7.75
N LYS A 64 -2.28 6.10 8.97
CA LYS A 64 -3.30 6.65 9.91
C LYS A 64 -3.98 7.90 9.35
N LYS A 65 -3.20 8.88 8.88
CA LYS A 65 -3.71 10.09 8.22
C LYS A 65 -4.64 9.75 7.04
N SER A 66 -4.33 8.66 6.35
CA SER A 66 -5.11 8.15 5.21
C SER A 66 -6.53 7.73 5.59
N GLU A 67 -6.68 7.05 6.74
CA GLU A 67 -7.97 6.57 7.27
C GLU A 67 -8.74 7.67 7.99
N GLU A 68 -8.07 8.55 8.74
CA GLU A 68 -8.72 9.70 9.40
C GLU A 68 -9.40 10.63 8.39
N SER A 69 -8.79 10.83 7.22
CA SER A 69 -9.38 11.62 6.13
C SER A 69 -10.63 11.00 5.49
N LYS A 70 -11.01 9.76 5.82
CA LYS A 70 -12.25 9.13 5.34
C LYS A 70 -13.44 9.30 6.30
N ASN A 71 -13.17 9.68 7.55
CA ASN A 71 -14.17 9.82 8.61
C ASN A 71 -14.59 11.29 8.84
N LEU A 72 -14.19 12.19 7.94
CA LEU A 72 -14.63 13.58 7.80
C LEU A 72 -15.32 13.75 6.45
#